data_AF-A0A7S0SCY4-F1
#
_entry.id   AF-A0A7S0SCY4-F1
#
_cell.length_a   1.000
_cell.length_b   1.000
_cell.length_c   1.000
_cell.angle_alpha   90.00
_cell.angle_beta   90.00
_cell.angle_gamma   90.00
#
_symmetry.space_group_name_H-M   'P 1'
#
loop_
_entity.id
_entity.type
_entity.pdbx_description
1 polymer ?
#
loop_
_entity_poly.entity_id
_entity_poly.type
_entity_poly.pdbx_seq_one_letter_code
_entity_poly.pdbx_strand_id
1 'polypeptide(L)'
;HWPEATSSLLQSQSLPVVAGAVARVTTTEGGTAEVGVDAGGTPSKDKLRADGVRRGWLQSALTFSGVTVQNRDEYSGNGSGSGSGSGNGGLSLGSGCQLSDSEPISDGRGGAGSVLESIASKVRSVLDGPLADFVIYHRRLIVAATVVNIVVMGFLASRIRSPTEATQLFPPSYPRMRYQNAEFDFAAGQLMESIPLSFAFGVVPYPSLSRRDPSRKDVGPVHFDPNFDIAAPTSQAWMLEFCNSLSSRQLAPRLRFASQRCAMSAMDEWLRQGRHLVNESLPLPRQLFQKRLGEWLALGHDTGAHDLWQNFYFHENASAPAYFHVAATSSRAWRRDLDGVREEERFWQEWMAREMATAPLGISSGLQTSSVWQYVETFDEVRATASLNLAASLALAFLVLLISTRDLVVSVLATTSIGSVVATVLGTMQLLGWSFGITVSICTTVLVGLSVDYTVHIANAYVNSGEVGG
;
A
#
# COMPACT_ATOMS: atom_id res chain seq x y z
N HIS A 1 -38.25 2.09 15.81
CA HIS A 1 -38.18 1.37 14.52
C HIS A 1 -37.60 2.31 13.47
N TRP A 2 -36.31 2.16 13.22
CA TRP A 2 -35.53 2.87 12.22
C TRP A 2 -34.74 1.79 11.47
N PRO A 3 -34.79 1.70 10.13
CA PRO A 3 -33.91 0.80 9.40
C PRO A 3 -32.56 1.47 9.17
N GLU A 4 -31.50 0.77 9.56
CA GLU A 4 -30.13 1.03 9.13
C GLU A 4 -30.04 0.92 7.60
N ALA A 5 -29.94 2.06 6.92
CA ALA A 5 -29.75 2.15 5.48
C ALA A 5 -28.54 3.03 5.16
N THR A 6 -27.34 2.61 5.58
CA THR A 6 -26.06 3.18 5.12
C THR A 6 -24.96 2.15 4.90
N SER A 7 -25.26 0.85 4.93
CA SER A 7 -24.27 -0.22 4.65
C SER A 7 -24.45 -0.92 3.28
N SER A 8 -25.45 -0.55 2.48
CA SER A 8 -25.87 -1.32 1.30
C SER A 8 -25.17 -1.00 -0.02
N LEU A 9 -24.14 -0.15 -0.06
CA LEU A 9 -23.33 0.05 -1.28
C LEU A 9 -22.04 -0.79 -1.33
N LEU A 10 -21.77 -1.61 -0.31
CA LEU A 10 -20.62 -2.52 -0.27
C LEU A 10 -20.99 -4.02 -0.33
N GLN A 11 -22.26 -4.37 -0.50
CA GLN A 11 -22.66 -5.77 -0.63
C GLN A 11 -23.73 -6.00 -1.71
N SER A 12 -23.34 -6.87 -2.64
CA SER A 12 -24.16 -7.76 -3.47
C SER A 12 -24.42 -7.33 -4.92
N GLN A 13 -23.74 -8.04 -5.83
CA GLN A 13 -24.46 -8.81 -6.85
C GLN A 13 -23.98 -10.25 -6.80
N SER A 14 -24.53 -11.01 -5.85
CA SER A 14 -24.67 -12.46 -5.97
C SER A 14 -26.02 -12.73 -6.63
N LEU A 15 -26.02 -13.27 -7.85
CA LEU A 15 -27.21 -13.78 -8.53
C LEU A 15 -27.10 -15.32 -8.67
N PRO A 16 -28.23 -16.02 -8.91
CA PRO A 16 -28.70 -17.14 -8.11
C PRO A 16 -28.04 -18.48 -8.45
N VAL A 17 -27.85 -19.32 -7.43
CA VAL A 17 -27.43 -20.72 -7.58
C VAL A 17 -28.56 -21.51 -8.22
N VAL A 18 -28.43 -21.83 -9.50
CA VAL A 18 -29.15 -22.95 -10.11
C VAL A 18 -28.47 -24.23 -9.62
N ALA A 19 -29.15 -24.97 -8.77
CA ALA A 19 -28.72 -26.28 -8.32
C ALA A 19 -28.69 -27.26 -9.51
N GLY A 20 -27.58 -28.01 -9.66
CA GLY A 20 -27.52 -29.19 -10.53
C GLY A 20 -26.68 -29.08 -11.80
N ALA A 21 -25.46 -28.56 -11.73
CA ALA A 21 -24.47 -28.74 -12.81
C ALA A 21 -23.26 -29.56 -12.31
N VAL A 22 -23.14 -30.78 -12.82
CA VAL A 22 -21.96 -31.66 -12.62
C VAL A 22 -20.91 -31.28 -13.66
N ALA A 23 -19.80 -30.66 -13.23
CA ALA A 23 -18.67 -30.38 -14.11
C ALA A 23 -17.68 -31.57 -14.09
N ARG A 24 -17.58 -32.29 -15.21
CA ARG A 24 -16.52 -33.28 -15.45
C ARG A 24 -15.27 -32.56 -15.96
N VAL A 25 -14.18 -32.62 -15.22
CA VAL A 25 -12.85 -32.24 -15.70
C VAL A 25 -12.05 -33.50 -15.92
N THR A 26 -11.76 -33.83 -17.17
CA THR A 26 -10.82 -34.90 -17.55
C THR A 26 -9.42 -34.32 -17.65
N THR A 27 -8.50 -34.77 -16.79
CA THR A 27 -7.07 -34.50 -16.96
C THR A 27 -6.44 -35.61 -17.82
N THR A 28 -5.38 -35.27 -18.54
CA THR A 28 -4.73 -36.10 -19.57
C THR A 28 -3.98 -37.34 -19.05
N GLU A 29 -4.17 -37.71 -17.80
CA GLU A 29 -3.64 -38.96 -17.22
C GLU A 29 -4.73 -39.66 -16.39
N GLY A 30 -5.72 -40.21 -17.11
CA GLY A 30 -6.46 -41.44 -16.76
C GLY A 30 -6.84 -41.75 -15.30
N GLY A 31 -7.32 -40.78 -14.50
CA GLY A 31 -7.86 -41.05 -13.16
C GLY A 31 -9.11 -40.23 -12.85
N THR A 32 -10.21 -40.91 -12.52
CA THR A 32 -11.46 -40.28 -12.03
C THR A 32 -11.44 -40.17 -10.50
N ALA A 33 -11.63 -38.95 -9.98
CA ALA A 33 -11.91 -38.73 -8.56
C ALA A 33 -13.23 -37.95 -8.41
N GLU A 34 -14.16 -38.50 -7.63
CA GLU A 34 -15.39 -37.82 -7.23
C GLU A 34 -15.14 -37.11 -5.89
N VAL A 35 -15.51 -35.83 -5.79
CA VAL A 35 -15.49 -35.07 -4.53
C VAL A 35 -16.90 -34.56 -4.27
N GLY A 36 -17.59 -35.16 -3.30
CA GLY A 36 -18.86 -34.67 -2.78
C GLY A 36 -18.65 -33.47 -1.85
N VAL A 37 -19.56 -32.50 -1.89
CA VAL A 37 -19.57 -31.31 -1.03
C VAL A 37 -20.84 -31.35 -0.18
N ASP A 38 -20.70 -31.38 1.15
CA ASP A 38 -21.84 -31.27 2.07
C ASP A 38 -22.27 -29.81 2.26
N ALA A 39 -23.54 -29.63 2.66
CA ALA A 39 -24.34 -28.40 2.64
C ALA A 39 -23.90 -27.25 3.58
N GLY A 40 -22.60 -27.15 3.91
CA GLY A 40 -22.02 -26.10 4.75
C GLY A 40 -20.77 -25.41 4.19
N GLY A 41 -20.25 -25.81 3.03
CA GLY A 41 -19.23 -25.03 2.31
C GLY A 41 -17.85 -24.88 2.99
N THR A 42 -17.43 -25.81 3.86
CA THR A 42 -16.04 -25.88 4.37
C THR A 42 -15.44 -27.27 4.17
N PRO A 43 -14.16 -27.42 3.76
CA PRO A 43 -13.53 -28.73 3.64
C PRO A 43 -13.28 -29.35 5.03
N SER A 44 -13.70 -30.61 5.21
CA SER A 44 -13.46 -31.40 6.42
C SER A 44 -11.96 -31.63 6.65
N LYS A 45 -11.51 -31.50 7.90
CA LYS A 45 -10.09 -31.49 8.31
C LYS A 45 -9.44 -32.86 8.50
N ASP A 46 -10.17 -33.97 8.29
CA ASP A 46 -9.62 -35.29 8.54
C ASP A 46 -9.52 -36.12 7.26
N LYS A 47 -8.30 -36.09 6.68
CA LYS A 47 -7.64 -37.08 5.80
C LYS A 47 -6.84 -36.41 4.68
N LEU A 48 -5.63 -35.94 4.99
CA LEU A 48 -4.55 -35.84 4.00
C LEU A 48 -3.22 -36.23 4.67
N ARG A 49 -2.98 -37.54 4.76
CA ARG A 49 -1.62 -38.09 4.72
C ARG A 49 -1.26 -38.18 3.25
N ALA A 50 -0.29 -37.38 2.81
CA ALA A 50 0.36 -37.52 1.52
C ALA A 50 1.86 -37.31 1.73
N ASP A 51 2.54 -38.42 1.98
CA ASP A 51 3.96 -38.57 1.67
C ASP A 51 4.14 -38.29 0.17
N GLY A 52 5.14 -37.47 -0.19
CA GLY A 52 5.60 -37.38 -1.58
C GLY A 52 5.51 -36.04 -2.30
N VAL A 53 5.65 -34.87 -1.65
CA VAL A 53 5.88 -33.60 -2.39
C VAL A 53 6.90 -32.68 -1.69
N ARG A 54 8.00 -33.25 -1.16
CA ARG A 54 9.14 -32.48 -0.61
C ARG A 54 10.47 -32.71 -1.33
N ARG A 55 10.49 -33.40 -2.47
CA ARG A 55 11.74 -33.75 -3.18
C ARG A 55 11.98 -33.01 -4.51
N GLY A 56 11.00 -32.30 -5.07
CA GLY A 56 11.13 -31.64 -6.38
C GLY A 56 11.89 -30.30 -6.39
N TRP A 57 11.91 -29.56 -5.26
CA TRP A 57 12.53 -28.23 -5.21
C TRP A 57 14.05 -28.25 -5.03
N LEU A 58 14.62 -29.33 -4.49
CA LEU A 58 16.07 -29.49 -4.36
C LEU A 58 16.74 -30.02 -5.65
N GLN A 59 15.98 -30.62 -6.57
CA GLN A 59 16.51 -31.13 -7.85
C GLN A 59 16.62 -30.06 -8.94
N SER A 60 15.86 -28.97 -8.86
CA SER A 60 15.94 -27.86 -9.84
C SER A 60 17.09 -26.87 -9.55
N ALA A 61 17.67 -26.91 -8.34
CA ALA A 61 18.79 -26.06 -7.95
C ALA A 61 20.18 -26.69 -8.19
N LEU A 62 20.24 -27.97 -8.58
CA LEU A 62 21.49 -28.72 -8.78
C LEU A 62 21.78 -29.09 -10.23
N THR A 63 20.98 -28.63 -11.19
CA THR A 63 21.20 -28.82 -12.64
C THR A 63 22.06 -27.73 -13.30
N PHE A 64 22.88 -27.01 -12.53
CA PHE A 64 23.91 -26.11 -13.07
C PHE A 64 25.36 -26.63 -12.87
N SER A 65 25.53 -27.89 -12.47
CA SER A 65 26.85 -28.53 -12.44
C SER A 65 26.70 -29.99 -12.85
N GLY A 66 27.14 -30.31 -14.07
CA GLY A 66 26.98 -31.63 -14.68
C GLY A 66 27.68 -32.75 -13.91
N VAL A 67 26.94 -33.43 -13.02
CA VAL A 67 27.34 -34.68 -12.38
C VAL A 67 26.16 -35.65 -12.37
N THR A 68 26.25 -36.71 -13.15
CA THR A 68 25.34 -37.86 -13.11
C THR A 68 25.82 -38.88 -12.08
N VAL A 69 24.97 -39.25 -11.11
CA VAL A 69 25.18 -40.41 -10.24
C VAL A 69 24.10 -41.44 -10.56
N GLN A 70 24.55 -42.65 -10.93
CA GLN A 70 23.74 -43.80 -11.27
C GLN A 70 23.56 -44.65 -10.00
N ASN A 71 22.32 -44.84 -9.54
CA ASN A 71 22.02 -45.77 -8.42
C ASN A 71 21.67 -47.16 -8.97
N ARG A 72 22.19 -48.19 -8.31
CA ARG A 72 21.90 -49.61 -8.54
C ARG A 72 21.20 -50.17 -7.30
N ASP A 73 20.16 -50.95 -7.55
CA ASP A 73 19.16 -51.45 -6.60
C ASP A 73 19.64 -52.54 -5.61
N GLU A 74 18.76 -52.77 -4.62
CA GLU A 74 18.36 -54.06 -4.03
C GLU A 74 19.10 -54.62 -2.79
N TYR A 75 18.44 -54.74 -1.62
CA TYR A 75 17.69 -55.95 -1.18
C TYR A 75 17.04 -55.81 0.23
N SER A 76 15.91 -56.51 0.39
CA SER A 76 14.99 -56.60 1.55
C SER A 76 15.49 -57.50 2.70
N GLY A 77 14.95 -57.31 3.92
CA GLY A 77 15.05 -58.31 5.01
C GLY A 77 14.34 -57.93 6.34
N ASN A 78 13.27 -58.65 6.66
CA ASN A 78 12.42 -58.59 7.87
C ASN A 78 13.14 -58.97 9.19
N GLY A 79 12.62 -58.49 10.34
CA GLY A 79 12.95 -59.04 11.67
C GLY A 79 12.19 -58.39 12.84
N SER A 80 11.21 -59.10 13.37
CA SER A 80 10.29 -58.81 14.48
C SER A 80 10.91 -58.98 15.89
N GLY A 81 10.40 -58.28 16.92
CA GLY A 81 10.71 -58.62 18.33
C GLY A 81 10.28 -57.62 19.42
N SER A 82 9.04 -57.77 19.88
CA SER A 82 8.41 -57.57 21.20
C SER A 82 9.18 -57.00 22.42
N GLY A 83 8.50 -56.16 23.21
CA GLY A 83 8.27 -56.44 24.65
C GLY A 83 8.73 -55.42 25.70
N SER A 84 7.74 -54.78 26.37
CA SER A 84 7.70 -54.25 27.77
C SER A 84 8.78 -53.25 28.25
N GLY A 85 8.52 -52.20 29.03
CA GLY A 85 7.35 -51.78 29.79
C GLY A 85 7.83 -50.98 31.02
N SER A 86 7.24 -49.79 31.21
CA SER A 86 7.01 -49.07 32.48
C SER A 86 8.15 -48.67 33.44
N GLY A 87 8.12 -47.40 33.89
CA GLY A 87 8.37 -47.09 35.31
C GLY A 87 9.43 -46.04 35.63
N ASN A 88 8.98 -44.80 35.83
CA ASN A 88 9.38 -43.77 36.82
C ASN A 88 10.77 -43.82 37.51
N GLY A 89 11.37 -42.62 37.61
CA GLY A 89 11.88 -42.13 38.90
C GLY A 89 13.27 -41.49 38.90
N GLY A 90 13.31 -40.20 39.23
CA GLY A 90 14.16 -39.70 40.31
C GLY A 90 15.67 -39.53 40.09
N LEU A 91 16.04 -38.27 39.81
CA LEU A 91 17.25 -37.53 40.22
C LEU A 91 18.13 -38.18 41.32
N SER A 92 19.45 -38.22 41.09
CA SER A 92 20.43 -37.76 42.09
C SER A 92 21.82 -37.47 41.47
N LEU A 93 22.44 -36.41 42.02
CA LEU A 93 23.81 -35.94 41.81
C LEU A 93 24.85 -36.96 42.30
N GLY A 94 26.02 -37.01 41.66
CA GLY A 94 27.19 -37.65 42.24
C GLY A 94 28.40 -37.77 41.32
N SER A 95 29.25 -36.75 41.35
CA SER A 95 30.73 -36.82 41.33
C SER A 95 31.47 -37.83 40.43
N GLY A 96 32.28 -37.26 39.53
CA GLY A 96 33.69 -37.60 39.35
C GLY A 96 34.03 -38.92 38.66
N CYS A 97 34.61 -38.85 37.46
CA CYS A 97 35.41 -39.94 36.90
C CYS A 97 36.69 -39.40 36.26
N GLN A 98 37.81 -39.97 36.72
CA GLN A 98 39.15 -39.89 36.15
C GLN A 98 39.21 -40.55 34.77
N LEU A 99 40.21 -40.13 34.00
CA LEU A 99 40.68 -40.72 32.75
C LEU A 99 40.93 -42.23 32.87
N SER A 100 40.40 -42.97 31.90
CA SER A 100 40.98 -44.22 31.40
C SER A 100 40.93 -44.19 29.88
N ASP A 101 42.09 -44.42 29.27
CA ASP A 101 42.31 -44.45 27.82
C ASP A 101 41.36 -45.41 27.09
N SER A 102 40.79 -44.94 25.99
CA SER A 102 40.15 -45.79 24.97
C SER A 102 40.48 -45.27 23.57
N GLU A 103 40.83 -46.22 22.71
CA GLU A 103 41.29 -46.10 21.32
C GLU A 103 40.43 -45.16 20.45
N PRO A 104 41.01 -44.59 19.37
CA PRO A 104 40.29 -43.67 18.51
C PRO A 104 39.18 -44.41 17.74
N ILE A 105 37.93 -44.07 18.06
CA ILE A 105 36.77 -44.35 17.22
C ILE A 105 36.94 -43.54 15.94
N SER A 106 37.09 -44.24 14.82
CA SER A 106 37.15 -43.66 13.49
C SER A 106 35.85 -42.91 13.18
N ASP A 107 36.00 -41.59 13.03
CA ASP A 107 34.91 -40.65 12.86
C ASP A 107 34.31 -40.78 11.44
N GLY A 108 33.11 -41.35 11.33
CA GLY A 108 32.30 -41.40 10.10
C GLY A 108 31.75 -40.03 9.65
N ARG A 109 32.32 -38.93 10.13
CA ARG A 109 31.98 -37.53 9.80
C ARG A 109 32.91 -36.90 8.75
N GLY A 110 33.90 -37.63 8.24
CA GLY A 110 34.91 -37.11 7.29
C GLY A 110 34.37 -36.71 5.91
N GLY A 111 33.18 -37.15 5.48
CA GLY A 111 32.68 -36.91 4.13
C GLY A 111 32.11 -35.51 3.86
N ALA A 112 31.29 -34.97 4.77
CA ALA A 112 30.65 -33.67 4.56
C ALA A 112 31.60 -32.49 4.87
N GLY A 113 32.46 -32.63 5.88
CA GLY A 113 33.51 -31.66 6.20
C GLY A 113 34.56 -31.55 5.09
N SER A 114 35.05 -32.68 4.58
CA SER A 114 36.05 -32.69 3.49
C SER A 114 35.51 -32.12 2.17
N VAL A 115 34.22 -32.31 1.87
CA VAL A 115 33.60 -31.72 0.67
C VAL A 115 33.46 -30.21 0.81
N LEU A 116 33.01 -29.70 1.96
CA LEU A 116 32.93 -28.26 2.21
C LEU A 116 34.32 -27.60 2.24
N GLU A 117 35.33 -28.26 2.82
CA GLU A 117 36.72 -27.80 2.81
C GLU A 117 37.33 -27.83 1.40
N SER A 118 37.01 -28.85 0.60
CA SER A 118 37.41 -28.94 -0.81
C SER A 118 36.77 -27.84 -1.67
N ILE A 119 35.49 -27.53 -1.43
CA ILE A 119 34.81 -26.43 -2.10
C ILE A 119 35.39 -25.09 -1.65
N ALA A 120 35.57 -24.88 -0.34
CA ALA A 120 36.14 -23.64 0.21
C ALA A 120 37.57 -23.38 -0.30
N SER A 121 38.41 -24.42 -0.40
CA SER A 121 39.76 -24.30 -0.92
C SER A 121 39.79 -23.95 -2.42
N LYS A 122 38.88 -24.52 -3.22
CA LYS A 122 38.72 -24.14 -4.64
C LYS A 122 38.18 -22.72 -4.81
N VAL A 123 37.24 -22.30 -3.98
CA VAL A 123 36.74 -20.91 -3.98
C VAL A 123 37.87 -19.95 -3.63
N ARG A 124 38.66 -20.27 -2.60
CA ARG A 124 39.80 -19.48 -2.17
C ARG A 124 40.88 -19.36 -3.25
N SER A 125 41.21 -20.44 -3.95
CA SER A 125 42.22 -20.39 -5.02
C SER A 125 41.81 -19.51 -6.21
N VAL A 126 40.50 -19.35 -6.45
CA VAL A 126 39.97 -18.44 -7.47
C VAL A 126 39.91 -16.99 -6.96
N LEU A 127 39.49 -16.78 -5.72
CA LEU A 127 39.36 -15.44 -5.12
C LEU A 127 40.73 -14.79 -4.87
N ASP A 128 41.66 -15.51 -4.26
CA ASP A 128 42.97 -14.99 -3.83
C ASP A 128 43.98 -14.88 -5.01
N GLY A 129 43.71 -15.51 -6.15
CA GLY A 129 44.57 -15.48 -7.33
C GLY A 129 43.97 -14.68 -8.50
N PRO A 130 43.35 -15.33 -9.49
CA PRO A 130 42.98 -14.70 -10.75
C PRO A 130 41.98 -13.54 -10.61
N LEU A 131 41.05 -13.60 -9.65
CA LEU A 131 40.10 -12.52 -9.44
C LEU A 131 40.76 -11.28 -8.82
N ALA A 132 41.58 -11.47 -7.78
CA ALA A 132 42.31 -10.37 -7.13
C ALA A 132 43.23 -9.66 -8.12
N ASP A 133 44.02 -10.42 -8.90
CA ASP A 133 44.90 -9.88 -9.93
C ASP A 133 44.14 -9.10 -11.00
N PHE A 134 43.00 -9.62 -11.45
CA PHE A 134 42.14 -8.95 -12.41
C PHE A 134 41.64 -7.60 -11.89
N VAL A 135 41.15 -7.55 -10.64
CA VAL A 135 40.64 -6.33 -10.00
C VAL A 135 41.75 -5.29 -9.83
N ILE A 136 42.94 -5.70 -9.38
CA ILE A 136 44.07 -4.79 -9.16
C ILE A 136 44.58 -4.21 -10.48
N TYR A 137 44.68 -5.04 -11.53
CA TYR A 137 45.15 -4.63 -12.85
C TYR A 137 44.16 -3.65 -13.51
N HIS A 138 42.85 -3.91 -13.43
CA HIS A 138 41.82 -3.10 -14.07
C HIS A 138 41.19 -2.02 -13.18
N ARG A 139 41.77 -1.74 -11.99
CA ARG A 139 41.16 -0.89 -10.95
C ARG A 139 40.62 0.47 -11.43
N ARG A 140 41.34 1.17 -12.32
CA ARG A 140 40.92 2.49 -12.83
C ARG A 140 39.66 2.39 -13.68
N LEU A 141 39.56 1.35 -14.50
CA LEU A 141 38.41 1.11 -15.36
C LEU A 141 37.19 0.70 -14.52
N ILE A 142 37.39 -0.13 -13.50
CA ILE A 142 36.33 -0.54 -12.56
C ILE A 142 35.77 0.70 -11.84
N VAL A 143 36.64 1.54 -11.27
CA VAL A 143 36.20 2.78 -10.58
C VAL A 143 35.46 3.72 -11.54
N ALA A 144 35.97 3.93 -12.75
CA ALA A 144 35.30 4.76 -13.74
C ALA A 144 33.91 4.20 -14.11
N ALA A 145 33.80 2.89 -14.32
CA ALA A 145 32.52 2.24 -14.60
C ALA A 145 31.54 2.38 -13.43
N THR A 146 32.00 2.25 -12.18
CA THR A 146 31.17 2.45 -10.99
C THR A 146 30.66 3.88 -10.88
N VAL A 147 31.52 4.89 -11.13
CA VAL A 147 31.10 6.30 -11.11
C VAL A 147 30.06 6.58 -12.20
N VAL A 148 30.27 6.08 -13.42
CA VAL A 148 29.28 6.19 -14.50
C VAL A 148 27.97 5.52 -14.10
N ASN A 149 28.02 4.32 -13.53
CA ASN A 149 26.84 3.61 -13.07
C ASN A 149 26.07 4.39 -11.99
N ILE A 150 26.76 4.98 -11.01
CA ILE A 150 26.13 5.84 -9.99
C ILE A 150 25.37 7.00 -10.63
N VAL A 151 26.00 7.69 -11.59
CA VAL A 151 25.38 8.85 -12.26
C VAL A 151 24.18 8.42 -13.09
N VAL A 152 24.32 7.39 -13.94
CA VAL A 152 23.25 6.94 -14.83
C VAL A 152 22.09 6.33 -14.04
N MET A 153 22.37 5.41 -13.12
CA MET A 153 21.33 4.75 -12.35
C MET A 153 20.70 5.68 -11.31
N GLY A 154 21.47 6.59 -10.72
CA GLY A 154 20.94 7.66 -9.86
C GLY A 154 19.98 8.59 -10.62
N PHE A 155 20.32 8.96 -11.86
CA PHE A 155 19.43 9.74 -12.71
C PHE A 155 18.14 8.97 -13.03
N LEU A 156 18.23 7.69 -13.40
CA LEU A 156 17.07 6.85 -13.67
C LEU A 156 16.20 6.65 -12.42
N ALA A 157 16.82 6.44 -11.26
CA ALA A 157 16.13 6.32 -9.97
C ALA A 157 15.37 7.61 -9.59
N SER A 158 15.89 8.79 -9.96
CA SER A 158 15.19 10.06 -9.74
C SER A 158 13.93 10.23 -10.59
N ARG A 159 13.74 9.39 -11.61
CA ARG A 159 12.63 9.44 -12.57
C ARG A 159 11.63 8.30 -12.39
N ILE A 160 11.66 7.60 -11.26
CA ILE A 160 10.73 6.48 -11.03
C ILE A 160 9.29 7.00 -11.05
N ARG A 161 8.48 6.35 -11.88
CA ARG A 161 7.07 6.70 -12.07
C ARG A 161 6.21 6.33 -10.86
N SER A 162 5.18 7.14 -10.62
CA SER A 162 4.05 6.80 -9.77
C SER A 162 3.36 5.53 -10.27
N PRO A 163 2.75 4.73 -9.39
CA PRO A 163 1.90 3.63 -9.80
C PRO A 163 0.70 4.16 -10.59
N THR A 164 0.66 3.77 -11.87
CA THR A 164 -0.48 3.97 -12.76
C THR A 164 -1.41 2.74 -12.78
N GLU A 165 -0.97 1.63 -12.19
CA GLU A 165 -1.73 0.39 -12.08
C GLU A 165 -2.27 0.19 -10.66
N ALA A 166 -3.40 -0.51 -10.54
CA ALA A 166 -3.94 -0.89 -9.25
C ALA A 166 -2.93 -1.80 -8.54
N THR A 167 -2.96 -1.80 -7.20
CA THR A 167 -2.12 -2.69 -6.42
C THR A 167 -2.37 -4.13 -6.86
N GLN A 168 -1.35 -4.71 -7.50
CA GLN A 168 -1.45 -6.05 -8.04
C GLN A 168 -1.33 -7.08 -6.90
N LEU A 169 -2.46 -7.63 -6.48
CA LEU A 169 -2.51 -8.65 -5.42
C LEU A 169 -2.29 -10.08 -5.94
N PHE A 170 -2.66 -10.34 -7.19
CA PHE A 170 -2.61 -11.66 -7.83
C PHE A 170 -1.77 -11.61 -9.10
N PRO A 171 -1.30 -12.76 -9.62
CA PRO A 171 -0.66 -12.81 -10.93
C PRO A 171 -1.55 -12.17 -12.02
N PRO A 172 -0.97 -11.56 -13.07
CA PRO A 172 -1.76 -10.86 -14.10
C PRO A 172 -2.75 -11.78 -14.82
N SER A 173 -2.45 -13.08 -14.87
CA SER A 173 -3.32 -14.11 -15.45
C SER A 173 -4.57 -14.42 -14.62
N TYR A 174 -4.59 -14.03 -13.34
CA TYR A 174 -5.72 -14.32 -12.46
C TYR A 174 -6.97 -13.58 -12.94
N PRO A 175 -8.15 -14.25 -13.03
CA PRO A 175 -9.34 -13.67 -13.65
C PRO A 175 -9.76 -12.31 -13.08
N ARG A 176 -9.67 -12.13 -11.75
CA ARG A 176 -9.98 -10.84 -11.10
C ARG A 176 -9.01 -9.74 -11.53
N MET A 177 -7.73 -10.06 -11.71
CA MET A 177 -6.73 -9.08 -12.13
C MET A 177 -6.94 -8.68 -13.60
N ARG A 178 -7.25 -9.65 -14.46
CA ARG A 178 -7.62 -9.38 -15.86
C ARG A 178 -8.85 -8.48 -15.98
N TYR A 179 -9.89 -8.76 -15.18
CA TYR A 179 -11.07 -7.92 -15.13
C TYR A 179 -10.73 -6.51 -14.66
N GLN A 180 -10.02 -6.35 -13.55
CA GLN A 180 -9.68 -5.05 -12.97
C GLN A 180 -8.78 -4.19 -13.88
N ASN A 181 -7.90 -4.82 -14.66
CA ASN A 181 -7.08 -4.11 -15.64
C ASN A 181 -7.91 -3.67 -16.85
N ALA A 182 -8.83 -4.53 -17.31
CA ALA A 182 -9.68 -4.21 -18.45
C ALA A 182 -10.86 -3.27 -18.09
N GLU A 183 -11.29 -3.24 -16.83
CA GLU A 183 -12.39 -2.40 -16.34
C GLU A 183 -12.16 -0.92 -16.66
N PHE A 184 -10.92 -0.43 -16.57
CA PHE A 184 -10.57 0.94 -16.91
C PHE A 184 -10.54 1.21 -18.42
N ASP A 185 -10.27 0.19 -19.25
CA ASP A 185 -10.35 0.29 -20.70
C ASP A 185 -11.81 0.30 -21.19
N PHE A 186 -12.69 -0.42 -20.49
CA PHE A 186 -14.14 -0.42 -20.75
C PHE A 186 -14.86 0.80 -20.16
N ALA A 187 -14.29 1.47 -19.17
CA ALA A 187 -14.84 2.70 -18.56
C ALA A 187 -14.66 3.96 -19.43
N ALA A 188 -14.62 3.82 -20.77
CA ALA A 188 -14.58 4.96 -21.68
C ALA A 188 -15.99 5.56 -21.84
N GLY A 189 -16.18 6.81 -21.43
CA GLY A 189 -17.42 7.58 -21.64
C GLY A 189 -17.98 8.23 -20.37
N GLN A 190 -19.30 8.44 -20.32
CA GLN A 190 -19.98 9.04 -19.15
C GLN A 190 -19.86 8.20 -17.86
N LEU A 191 -19.44 6.94 -17.99
CA LEU A 191 -19.20 5.99 -16.89
C LEU A 191 -17.77 6.06 -16.33
N MET A 192 -16.88 6.89 -16.91
CA MET A 192 -15.55 7.08 -16.35
C MET A 192 -15.70 7.68 -14.95
N GLU A 193 -15.11 7.02 -13.94
CA GLU A 193 -15.02 7.60 -12.60
C GLU A 193 -14.39 8.99 -12.77
N SER A 194 -15.14 10.01 -12.36
CA SER A 194 -14.71 11.40 -12.39
C SER A 194 -14.48 11.81 -10.94
N ILE A 195 -13.57 12.75 -10.71
CA ILE A 195 -13.18 13.08 -9.34
C ILE A 195 -14.37 13.77 -8.66
N PRO A 196 -14.97 13.16 -7.61
CA PRO A 196 -16.05 13.79 -6.87
C PRO A 196 -15.47 14.86 -5.96
N LEU A 197 -15.97 16.08 -6.06
CA LEU A 197 -15.55 17.20 -5.24
C LEU A 197 -16.60 17.43 -4.17
N SER A 198 -16.17 17.58 -2.93
CA SER A 198 -17.02 17.93 -1.79
C SER A 198 -16.47 19.18 -1.11
N PHE A 199 -17.32 20.17 -0.92
CA PHE A 199 -17.03 21.39 -0.17
C PHE A 199 -17.85 21.34 1.11
N ALA A 200 -17.19 21.13 2.23
CA ALA A 200 -17.78 20.90 3.54
C ALA A 200 -17.67 22.15 4.42
N PHE A 201 -18.72 22.45 5.19
CA PHE A 201 -18.80 23.59 6.09
C PHE A 201 -19.39 23.17 7.44
N GLY A 202 -18.96 23.82 8.52
CA GLY A 202 -19.47 23.55 9.87
C GLY A 202 -18.75 22.42 10.60
N VAL A 203 -17.64 21.94 10.07
CA VAL A 203 -16.78 20.92 10.69
C VAL A 203 -15.35 21.43 10.77
N VAL A 204 -14.69 21.15 11.90
CA VAL A 204 -13.30 21.55 12.15
C VAL A 204 -12.40 20.32 12.07
N PRO A 205 -11.28 20.38 11.34
CA PRO A 205 -10.36 19.25 11.26
C PRO A 205 -9.73 18.98 12.64
N TYR A 206 -9.78 17.73 13.10
CA TYR A 206 -9.25 17.33 14.41
C TYR A 206 -8.17 16.25 14.27
N PRO A 207 -6.98 16.42 14.87
CA PRO A 207 -5.82 15.57 14.60
C PRO A 207 -5.74 14.26 15.41
N SER A 208 -6.65 13.98 16.35
CA SER A 208 -6.45 12.89 17.32
C SER A 208 -6.97 11.51 16.87
N LEU A 209 -6.61 11.08 15.67
CA LEU A 209 -6.82 9.71 15.25
C LEU A 209 -5.75 8.78 15.82
N SER A 210 -6.17 7.65 16.39
CA SER A 210 -5.25 6.61 16.88
C SER A 210 -4.54 5.95 15.70
N ARG A 211 -3.30 6.38 15.42
CA ARG A 211 -2.50 5.93 14.26
C ARG A 211 -2.02 4.47 14.31
N ARG A 212 -2.25 3.75 15.41
CA ARG A 212 -1.69 2.39 15.64
C ARG A 212 -2.65 1.24 15.37
N ASP A 213 -3.96 1.51 15.29
CA ASP A 213 -4.97 0.47 15.07
C ASP A 213 -5.86 0.86 13.89
N PRO A 214 -5.63 0.26 12.69
CA PRO A 214 -6.46 0.51 11.52
C PRO A 214 -7.82 -0.21 11.58
N SER A 215 -8.02 -1.15 12.52
CA SER A 215 -9.29 -1.86 12.70
C SER A 215 -10.28 -1.11 13.59
N ARG A 216 -9.78 -0.12 14.33
CA ARG A 216 -10.55 0.81 15.15
C ARG A 216 -11.49 1.62 14.25
N LYS A 217 -12.79 1.33 14.33
CA LYS A 217 -13.82 2.06 13.57
C LYS A 217 -14.18 3.41 14.21
N ASP A 218 -13.88 3.59 15.49
CA ASP A 218 -14.04 4.85 16.20
C ASP A 218 -12.86 5.77 15.87
N VAL A 219 -12.96 6.41 14.71
CA VAL A 219 -12.10 7.50 14.22
C VAL A 219 -12.19 8.79 15.07
N GLY A 220 -12.82 8.71 16.25
CA GLY A 220 -13.13 9.84 17.12
C GLY A 220 -14.48 10.50 16.78
N PRO A 221 -15.03 11.33 17.69
CA PRO A 221 -16.22 12.10 17.42
C PRO A 221 -15.94 13.18 16.37
N VAL A 222 -16.96 13.53 15.58
CA VAL A 222 -16.90 14.68 14.66
C VAL A 222 -16.98 15.96 15.48
N HIS A 223 -16.07 16.90 15.23
CA HIS A 223 -16.05 18.21 15.86
C HIS A 223 -16.71 19.23 14.95
N PHE A 224 -17.90 19.70 15.34
CA PHE A 224 -18.63 20.75 14.65
C PHE A 224 -18.14 22.13 15.08
N ASP A 225 -18.17 23.09 14.15
CA ASP A 225 -17.86 24.49 14.44
C ASP A 225 -19.03 25.13 15.21
N PRO A 226 -18.84 25.59 16.46
CA PRO A 226 -19.91 26.19 17.25
C PRO A 226 -20.43 27.51 16.67
N ASN A 227 -19.65 28.18 15.82
CA ASN A 227 -20.04 29.44 15.18
C ASN A 227 -20.79 29.22 13.86
N PHE A 228 -20.91 27.98 13.39
CA PHE A 228 -21.55 27.68 12.13
C PHE A 228 -23.04 28.03 12.16
N ASP A 229 -23.45 28.93 11.27
CA ASP A 229 -24.83 29.38 11.12
C ASP A 229 -25.13 29.69 9.65
N ILE A 230 -25.59 28.67 8.92
CA ILE A 230 -26.07 28.83 7.53
C ILE A 230 -27.39 29.62 7.45
N ALA A 231 -28.15 29.70 8.56
CA ALA A 231 -29.45 30.36 8.60
C ALA A 231 -29.32 31.89 8.72
N ALA A 232 -28.15 32.44 9.03
CA ALA A 232 -27.94 33.88 9.02
C ALA A 232 -28.10 34.48 7.59
N PRO A 233 -28.75 35.64 7.43
CA PRO A 233 -28.92 36.27 6.12
C PRO A 233 -27.60 36.50 5.35
N THR A 234 -26.54 36.87 6.06
CA THR A 234 -25.19 37.05 5.49
C THR A 234 -24.60 35.73 4.97
N SER A 235 -24.80 34.64 5.72
CA SER A 235 -24.37 33.29 5.36
C SER A 235 -25.13 32.77 4.13
N GLN A 236 -26.44 33.01 4.07
CA GLN A 236 -27.27 32.64 2.92
C GLN A 236 -26.83 33.36 1.65
N ALA A 237 -26.59 34.68 1.73
CA ALA A 237 -26.17 35.48 0.59
C ALA A 237 -24.80 35.03 0.06
N TRP A 238 -23.83 34.81 0.97
CA TRP A 238 -22.50 34.33 0.59
C TRP A 238 -22.55 32.93 -0.02
N MET A 239 -23.36 32.01 0.52
CA MET A 239 -23.46 30.66 -0.01
C MET A 239 -24.10 30.62 -1.41
N LEU A 240 -25.04 31.52 -1.69
CA LEU A 240 -25.55 31.70 -3.05
C LEU A 240 -24.46 32.21 -4.00
N GLU A 241 -23.66 33.18 -3.57
CA GLU A 241 -22.51 33.66 -4.34
C GLU A 241 -21.50 32.54 -4.60
N PHE A 242 -21.18 31.72 -3.59
CA PHE A 242 -20.32 30.55 -3.73
C PHE A 242 -20.85 29.54 -4.79
N CYS A 243 -22.15 29.24 -4.76
CA CYS A 243 -22.78 28.39 -5.76
C CYS A 243 -22.79 29.02 -7.17
N ASN A 244 -22.91 30.34 -7.26
CA ASN A 244 -22.77 31.08 -8.52
C ASN A 244 -21.33 31.08 -9.03
N SER A 245 -20.34 31.19 -8.15
CA SER A 245 -18.91 31.07 -8.48
C SER A 245 -18.61 29.68 -9.04
N LEU A 246 -19.14 28.61 -8.43
CA LEU A 246 -19.01 27.24 -8.93
C LEU A 246 -19.64 27.07 -10.32
N SER A 247 -20.80 27.67 -10.57
CA SER A 247 -21.48 27.64 -11.88
C SER A 247 -20.93 28.66 -12.91
N SER A 248 -19.88 29.39 -12.56
CA SER A 248 -19.30 30.41 -13.44
C SER A 248 -18.73 29.83 -14.74
N ARG A 249 -18.72 30.66 -15.79
CA ARG A 249 -18.09 30.31 -17.09
C ARG A 249 -16.61 29.98 -16.97
N GLN A 250 -15.93 30.50 -15.95
CA GLN A 250 -14.52 30.23 -15.69
C GLN A 250 -14.28 28.80 -15.21
N LEU A 251 -15.18 28.25 -14.38
CA LEU A 251 -15.09 26.89 -13.85
C LEU A 251 -15.82 25.85 -14.71
N ALA A 252 -16.70 26.27 -15.62
CA ALA A 252 -17.41 25.41 -16.57
C ALA A 252 -16.52 24.36 -17.30
N PRO A 253 -15.29 24.66 -17.78
CA PRO A 253 -14.46 23.63 -18.43
C PRO A 253 -13.84 22.61 -17.45
N ARG A 254 -13.74 22.96 -16.16
CA ARG A 254 -13.16 22.09 -15.11
C ARG A 254 -14.19 21.25 -14.36
N LEU A 255 -15.47 21.54 -14.53
CA LEU A 255 -16.55 20.78 -13.93
C LEU A 255 -17.31 20.01 -14.99
N ARG A 256 -17.81 18.84 -14.62
CA ARG A 256 -18.70 18.06 -15.47
C ARG A 256 -20.04 18.79 -15.61
N PHE A 257 -20.61 18.76 -16.81
CA PHE A 257 -21.86 19.44 -17.12
C PHE A 257 -22.96 19.08 -16.12
N ALA A 258 -23.64 20.09 -15.58
CA ALA A 258 -24.74 19.96 -14.61
C ALA A 258 -24.45 19.07 -13.39
N SER A 259 -23.19 18.98 -12.95
CA SER A 259 -22.80 18.13 -11.81
C SER A 259 -22.93 18.79 -10.43
N GLN A 260 -23.14 20.09 -10.40
CA GLN A 260 -23.16 20.89 -9.16
C GLN A 260 -24.47 20.65 -8.41
N ARG A 261 -24.34 20.22 -7.16
CA ARG A 261 -25.46 20.00 -6.24
C ARG A 261 -25.44 21.03 -5.13
N CYS A 262 -25.99 22.20 -5.45
CA CYS A 262 -26.12 23.32 -4.53
C CYS A 262 -27.54 23.39 -3.97
N ALA A 263 -27.72 23.01 -2.71
CA ALA A 263 -29.05 23.03 -2.09
C ALA A 263 -29.59 24.46 -1.89
N MET A 264 -28.72 25.43 -1.62
CA MET A 264 -29.14 26.83 -1.42
C MET A 264 -29.71 27.45 -2.70
N SER A 265 -29.10 27.20 -3.86
CA SER A 265 -29.64 27.67 -5.15
C SER A 265 -30.94 26.96 -5.54
N ALA A 266 -31.04 25.66 -5.24
CA ALA A 266 -32.26 24.90 -5.50
C ALA A 266 -33.44 25.36 -4.61
N MET A 267 -33.16 25.66 -3.34
CA MET A 267 -34.14 26.21 -2.41
C MET A 267 -34.57 27.63 -2.83
N ASP A 268 -33.63 28.47 -3.25
CA ASP A 268 -33.91 29.82 -3.76
C ASP A 268 -34.80 29.79 -5.01
N GLU A 269 -34.53 28.86 -5.94
CA GLU A 269 -35.38 28.64 -7.11
C GLU A 269 -36.78 28.14 -6.71
N TRP A 270 -36.88 27.21 -5.74
CA TRP A 270 -38.17 26.75 -5.23
C TRP A 270 -38.99 27.87 -4.55
N LEU A 271 -38.33 28.74 -3.78
CA LEU A 271 -38.97 29.91 -3.17
C LEU A 271 -39.51 30.87 -4.23
N ARG A 272 -38.74 31.10 -5.30
CA ARG A 272 -39.16 31.95 -6.43
C ARG A 272 -40.33 31.38 -7.24
N GLN A 273 -40.35 30.07 -7.43
CA GLN A 273 -41.44 29.38 -8.12
C GLN A 273 -42.77 29.44 -7.36
N GLY A 274 -42.74 29.79 -6.07
CA GLY A 274 -43.89 30.29 -5.33
C GLY A 274 -45.09 29.36 -5.37
N ARG A 275 -44.99 28.15 -4.81
CA ARG A 275 -46.13 27.21 -4.84
C ARG A 275 -47.35 27.70 -4.07
N HIS A 276 -47.26 28.60 -3.08
CA HIS A 276 -48.48 28.99 -2.34
C HIS A 276 -48.67 30.40 -1.73
N LEU A 277 -47.74 31.35 -1.55
CA LEU A 277 -48.17 32.66 -1.00
C LEU A 277 -47.36 33.94 -1.27
N VAL A 278 -46.05 33.92 -1.57
CA VAL A 278 -45.29 35.14 -1.96
C VAL A 278 -44.08 34.68 -2.77
N ASN A 279 -43.68 35.44 -3.80
CA ASN A 279 -42.38 35.28 -4.45
C ASN A 279 -41.29 35.71 -3.46
N GLU A 280 -40.79 34.74 -2.68
CA GLU A 280 -39.72 34.92 -1.71
C GLU A 280 -38.38 34.54 -2.39
N SER A 281 -37.29 35.18 -1.99
CA SER A 281 -35.93 34.78 -2.38
C SER A 281 -35.02 34.85 -1.17
N LEU A 282 -33.95 34.07 -1.16
CA LEU A 282 -32.91 34.23 -0.17
C LEU A 282 -32.20 35.59 -0.40
N PRO A 283 -31.75 36.29 0.65
CA PRO A 283 -31.72 35.84 2.05
C PRO A 283 -33.02 36.13 2.83
N LEU A 284 -33.45 35.17 3.63
CA LEU A 284 -34.60 35.25 4.54
C LEU A 284 -34.14 35.46 6.00
N PRO A 285 -34.99 36.05 6.86
CA PRO A 285 -34.76 36.06 8.32
C PRO A 285 -34.59 34.64 8.87
N ARG A 286 -33.70 34.46 9.85
CA ARG A 286 -33.30 33.14 10.40
C ARG A 286 -34.46 32.18 10.66
N GLN A 287 -35.49 32.63 11.36
CA GLN A 287 -36.64 31.80 11.73
C GLN A 287 -37.47 31.37 10.51
N LEU A 288 -37.65 32.28 9.55
CA LEU A 288 -38.38 31.99 8.32
C LEU A 288 -37.58 31.02 7.45
N PHE A 289 -36.26 31.21 7.34
CA PHE A 289 -35.38 30.28 6.63
C PHE A 289 -35.49 28.86 7.18
N GLN A 290 -35.37 28.67 8.50
CA GLN A 290 -35.46 27.33 9.10
C GLN A 290 -36.82 26.66 8.84
N LYS A 291 -37.91 27.42 8.93
CA LYS A 291 -39.25 26.92 8.63
C LYS A 291 -39.37 26.51 7.16
N ARG A 292 -38.96 27.37 6.23
CA ARG A 292 -38.99 27.10 4.79
C ARG A 292 -38.08 25.94 4.39
N LEU A 293 -36.91 25.83 5.02
CA LEU A 293 -35.99 24.71 4.80
C LEU A 293 -36.64 23.39 5.20
N GLY A 294 -37.29 23.34 6.38
CA GLY A 294 -38.05 22.16 6.81
C GLY A 294 -39.20 21.80 5.87
N GLU A 295 -39.97 22.79 5.41
CA GLU A 295 -41.05 22.59 4.43
C GLU A 295 -40.50 22.05 3.09
N TRP A 296 -39.43 22.64 2.56
CA TRP A 296 -38.82 22.24 1.30
C TRP A 296 -38.25 20.82 1.36
N LEU A 297 -37.52 20.51 2.42
CA LEU A 297 -36.94 19.19 2.63
C LEU A 297 -38.01 18.10 2.84
N ALA A 298 -39.15 18.44 3.46
CA ALA A 298 -40.28 17.52 3.65
C ALA A 298 -41.02 17.20 2.34
N LEU A 299 -41.02 18.11 1.36
CA LEU A 299 -41.63 17.90 0.04
C LEU A 299 -40.83 16.91 -0.84
N GLY A 300 -39.55 16.70 -0.53
CA GLY A 300 -38.72 15.59 -1.01
C GLY A 300 -38.69 15.40 -2.53
N HIS A 301 -39.61 14.59 -3.07
CA HIS A 301 -39.61 14.16 -4.47
C HIS A 301 -40.08 15.23 -5.45
N ASP A 302 -41.00 16.12 -5.06
CA ASP A 302 -41.65 17.04 -6.01
C ASP A 302 -40.79 18.25 -6.41
N THR A 303 -39.70 18.49 -5.69
CA THR A 303 -38.89 19.72 -5.77
C THR A 303 -37.39 19.45 -5.98
N GLY A 304 -36.98 18.18 -6.09
CA GLY A 304 -35.56 17.78 -6.11
C GLY A 304 -34.86 17.87 -4.75
N ALA A 305 -35.59 18.22 -3.68
CA ALA A 305 -35.06 18.33 -2.33
C ALA A 305 -34.56 16.99 -1.75
N HIS A 306 -35.15 15.87 -2.19
CA HIS A 306 -34.75 14.52 -1.74
C HIS A 306 -33.27 14.22 -2.05
N ASP A 307 -32.80 14.56 -3.25
CA ASP A 307 -31.42 14.33 -3.68
C ASP A 307 -30.41 15.27 -3.01
N LEU A 308 -30.92 16.35 -2.40
CA LEU A 308 -30.15 17.40 -1.74
C LEU A 308 -30.26 17.34 -0.21
N TRP A 309 -31.05 16.40 0.33
CA TRP A 309 -31.15 16.19 1.78
C TRP A 309 -29.77 15.86 2.39
N GLN A 310 -28.94 15.12 1.66
CA GLN A 310 -27.57 14.76 2.08
C GLN A 310 -26.67 15.98 2.26
N ASN A 311 -27.00 17.14 1.67
CA ASN A 311 -26.25 18.37 1.82
C ASN A 311 -26.31 18.94 3.24
N PHE A 312 -27.31 18.58 4.04
CA PHE A 312 -27.48 19.08 5.40
C PHE A 312 -27.35 17.96 6.43
N TYR A 313 -26.77 18.30 7.57
CA TYR A 313 -26.85 17.46 8.76
C TYR A 313 -27.39 18.29 9.93
N PHE A 314 -28.36 17.72 10.64
CA PHE A 314 -29.00 18.31 11.81
C PHE A 314 -28.58 17.52 13.04
N HIS A 315 -28.22 18.25 14.11
CA HIS A 315 -28.03 17.60 15.40
C HIS A 315 -29.38 17.12 15.96
N GLU A 316 -29.37 16.18 16.91
CA GLU A 316 -30.59 15.67 17.53
C GLU A 316 -31.37 16.84 18.16
N ASN A 317 -32.63 17.02 17.74
CA ASN A 317 -33.53 18.09 18.16
C ASN A 317 -33.15 19.52 17.74
N ALA A 318 -32.18 19.72 16.84
CA ALA A 318 -31.85 21.04 16.31
C ALA A 318 -32.69 21.41 15.08
N SER A 319 -33.23 22.64 15.06
CA SER A 319 -33.91 23.21 13.88
C SER A 319 -32.94 23.83 12.86
N ALA A 320 -31.70 24.04 13.26
CA ALA A 320 -30.64 24.56 12.41
C ALA A 320 -29.67 23.42 12.03
N PRO A 321 -29.18 23.38 10.78
CA PRO A 321 -28.19 22.39 10.39
C PRO A 321 -26.84 22.73 11.01
N ALA A 322 -26.16 21.70 11.53
CA ALA A 322 -24.83 21.78 12.13
C ALA A 322 -23.70 21.58 11.10
N TYR A 323 -24.03 21.03 9.93
CA TYR A 323 -23.10 20.87 8.81
C TYR A 323 -23.82 21.06 7.49
N PHE A 324 -23.10 21.63 6.54
CA PHE A 324 -23.54 21.82 5.17
C PHE A 324 -22.46 21.40 4.19
N HIS A 325 -22.85 20.77 3.08
CA HIS A 325 -21.92 20.48 2.00
C HIS A 325 -22.48 20.76 0.61
N VAL A 326 -21.58 21.08 -0.30
CA VAL A 326 -21.86 21.23 -1.73
C VAL A 326 -21.05 20.18 -2.47
N ALA A 327 -21.73 19.38 -3.29
CA ALA A 327 -21.08 18.39 -4.13
C ALA A 327 -20.94 18.90 -5.58
N ALA A 328 -19.82 18.60 -6.22
CA ALA A 328 -19.60 18.83 -7.63
C ALA A 328 -18.77 17.67 -8.21
N THR A 329 -18.63 17.61 -9.53
CA THR A 329 -17.80 16.59 -10.17
C THR A 329 -16.82 17.26 -11.12
N SER A 330 -15.53 16.98 -10.96
CA SER A 330 -14.51 17.50 -11.88
C SER A 330 -14.72 16.89 -13.28
N SER A 331 -14.43 17.67 -14.33
CA SER A 331 -14.33 17.18 -15.70
C SER A 331 -13.08 16.32 -15.89
N ARG A 332 -12.10 16.43 -14.99
CA ARG A 332 -10.95 15.53 -14.96
C ARG A 332 -11.41 14.16 -14.54
N ALA A 333 -11.15 13.20 -15.42
CA ALA A 333 -11.37 11.81 -15.09
C ALA A 333 -10.38 11.31 -14.05
N TRP A 334 -10.89 10.49 -13.15
CA TRP A 334 -10.07 9.69 -12.26
C TRP A 334 -9.33 8.64 -13.08
N ARG A 335 -8.10 8.97 -13.44
CA ARG A 335 -7.09 8.00 -13.84
C ARG A 335 -6.08 7.92 -12.71
N ARG A 336 -5.43 6.77 -12.53
CA ARG A 336 -4.35 6.56 -11.55
C ARG A 336 -3.06 7.33 -11.91
N ASP A 337 -3.19 8.44 -12.63
CA ASP A 337 -2.18 9.47 -12.86
C ASP A 337 -2.12 10.37 -11.61
N LEU A 338 -1.28 9.97 -10.66
CA LEU A 338 -1.14 10.67 -9.38
C LEU A 338 -0.68 12.13 -9.52
N ASP A 339 0.19 12.42 -10.49
CA ASP A 339 0.75 13.76 -10.65
C ASP A 339 -0.32 14.73 -11.18
N GLY A 340 -1.10 14.28 -12.15
CA GLY A 340 -2.22 15.04 -12.67
C GLY A 340 -3.38 15.22 -11.69
N VAL A 341 -3.64 14.24 -10.84
CA VAL A 341 -4.65 14.35 -9.78
C VAL A 341 -4.20 15.32 -8.69
N ARG A 342 -2.91 15.34 -8.33
CA ARG A 342 -2.34 16.34 -7.42
C ARG A 342 -2.48 17.76 -7.92
N GLU A 343 -2.29 17.99 -9.22
CA GLU A 343 -2.50 19.32 -9.82
C GLU A 343 -3.96 19.78 -9.67
N GLU A 344 -4.89 18.86 -9.89
CA GLU A 344 -6.32 19.12 -9.70
C GLU A 344 -6.66 19.42 -8.23
N GLU A 345 -6.13 18.63 -7.30
CA GLU A 345 -6.27 18.84 -5.85
C GLU A 345 -5.79 20.23 -5.44
N ARG A 346 -4.56 20.59 -5.83
CA ARG A 346 -3.97 21.90 -5.51
C ARG A 346 -4.84 23.03 -6.03
N PHE A 347 -5.34 22.92 -7.26
CA PHE A 347 -6.22 23.93 -7.83
C PHE A 347 -7.48 24.14 -6.98
N TRP A 348 -8.16 23.06 -6.58
CA TRP A 348 -9.39 23.16 -5.78
C TRP A 348 -9.15 23.65 -4.36
N GLN A 349 -8.02 23.26 -3.74
CA GLN A 349 -7.62 23.78 -2.43
C GLN A 349 -7.33 25.29 -2.49
N GLU A 350 -6.57 25.74 -3.49
CA GLU A 350 -6.29 27.17 -3.67
C GLU A 350 -7.55 27.97 -4.02
N TRP A 351 -8.44 27.41 -4.84
CA TRP A 351 -9.72 28.04 -5.15
C TRP A 351 -10.59 28.16 -3.91
N MET A 352 -10.74 27.09 -3.13
CA MET A 352 -11.50 27.10 -1.89
C MET A 352 -10.94 28.12 -0.90
N ALA A 353 -9.61 28.19 -0.74
CA ALA A 353 -8.97 29.17 0.13
C ALA A 353 -9.26 30.62 -0.29
N ARG A 354 -9.35 30.90 -1.60
CA ARG A 354 -9.73 32.23 -2.11
C ARG A 354 -11.18 32.57 -1.82
N GLU A 355 -12.12 31.65 -2.04
CA GLU A 355 -13.54 31.88 -1.71
C GLU A 355 -13.72 32.07 -0.20
N MET A 356 -13.06 31.25 0.61
CA MET A 356 -13.13 31.34 2.07
C MET A 356 -12.59 32.65 2.64
N ALA A 357 -11.77 33.40 1.90
CA ALA A 357 -11.27 34.71 2.33
C ALA A 357 -12.39 35.78 2.44
N THR A 358 -13.51 35.61 1.74
CA THR A 358 -14.67 36.51 1.81
C THR A 358 -15.79 35.98 2.70
N ALA A 359 -15.60 34.81 3.32
CA ALA A 359 -16.64 34.12 4.07
C ALA A 359 -17.03 34.88 5.36
N PRO A 360 -18.34 34.95 5.68
CA PRO A 360 -18.80 35.53 6.94
C PRO A 360 -18.45 34.64 8.13
N LEU A 361 -18.46 35.21 9.34
CA LEU A 361 -18.19 34.49 10.60
C LEU A 361 -19.04 33.23 10.80
N GLY A 362 -20.26 33.20 10.26
CA GLY A 362 -21.16 32.04 10.34
C GLY A 362 -20.78 30.87 9.41
N ILE A 363 -19.83 31.06 8.49
CA ILE A 363 -19.33 30.03 7.56
C ILE A 363 -17.81 30.15 7.45
N SER A 364 -17.10 30.25 8.58
CA SER A 364 -15.63 30.37 8.57
C SER A 364 -14.88 29.03 8.41
N SER A 365 -15.56 27.90 8.59
CA SER A 365 -14.98 26.55 8.65
C SER A 365 -15.18 25.73 7.35
N GLY A 366 -14.84 26.32 6.21
CA GLY A 366 -14.95 25.66 4.91
C GLY A 366 -13.72 24.81 4.57
N LEU A 367 -13.96 23.58 4.09
CA LEU A 367 -12.94 22.61 3.70
C LEU A 367 -13.27 22.02 2.32
N GLN A 368 -12.25 21.74 1.52
CA GLN A 368 -12.39 20.99 0.28
C GLN A 368 -11.87 19.57 0.46
N THR A 369 -12.65 18.59 0.03
CA THR A 369 -12.30 17.17 0.14
C THR A 369 -12.81 16.35 -1.05
N SER A 370 -12.25 15.15 -1.22
CA SER A 370 -12.62 14.15 -2.22
C SER A 370 -12.17 12.79 -1.72
N SER A 371 -12.90 11.73 -2.10
CA SER A 371 -12.44 10.35 -1.87
C SER A 371 -11.10 10.05 -2.57
N VAL A 372 -10.77 10.81 -3.61
CA VAL A 372 -9.57 10.63 -4.41
C VAL A 372 -8.33 11.25 -3.74
N TRP A 373 -8.47 12.35 -2.99
CA TRP A 373 -7.35 13.02 -2.35
C TRP A 373 -6.64 12.12 -1.33
N GLN A 374 -7.41 11.33 -0.58
CA GLN A 374 -6.85 10.34 0.35
C GLN A 374 -5.85 9.41 -0.33
N TYR A 375 -6.11 9.02 -1.58
CA TYR A 375 -5.20 8.17 -2.33
C TYR A 375 -3.89 8.90 -2.67
N VAL A 376 -3.99 10.14 -3.15
CA VAL A 376 -2.82 10.97 -3.50
C VAL A 376 -1.96 11.28 -2.28
N GLU A 377 -2.57 11.73 -1.19
CA GLU A 377 -1.92 12.02 0.09
C GLU A 377 -1.16 10.79 0.62
N THR A 378 -1.75 9.60 0.51
CA THR A 378 -1.10 8.34 0.93
C THR A 378 0.18 8.09 0.15
N PHE A 379 0.18 8.29 -1.17
CA PHE A 379 1.37 8.05 -2.00
C PHE A 379 2.47 9.09 -1.78
N ASP A 380 2.10 10.32 -1.44
CA ASP A 380 3.09 11.31 -1.03
C ASP A 380 3.77 10.95 0.26
N GLU A 381 2.99 10.56 1.25
CA GLU A 381 3.53 10.19 2.54
C GLU A 381 4.45 8.97 2.38
N VAL A 382 4.07 7.99 1.55
CA VAL A 382 4.92 6.82 1.23
C VAL A 382 6.22 7.23 0.53
N ARG A 383 6.18 8.18 -0.41
CA ARG A 383 7.39 8.68 -1.10
C ARG A 383 8.29 9.47 -0.15
N ALA A 384 7.70 10.38 0.63
CA ALA A 384 8.41 11.22 1.59
C ALA A 384 9.08 10.35 2.66
N THR A 385 8.32 9.44 3.28
CA THR A 385 8.85 8.51 4.29
C THR A 385 9.90 7.56 3.71
N ALA A 386 9.75 7.08 2.48
CA ALA A 386 10.78 6.28 1.83
C ALA A 386 12.10 7.05 1.65
N SER A 387 12.03 8.31 1.19
CA SER A 387 13.20 9.16 1.02
C SER A 387 13.89 9.47 2.36
N LEU A 388 13.10 9.72 3.40
CA LEU A 388 13.59 9.94 4.76
C LEU A 388 14.26 8.68 5.32
N ASN A 389 13.63 7.52 5.17
CA ASN A 389 14.17 6.24 5.62
C ASN A 389 15.48 5.89 4.91
N LEU A 390 15.56 6.14 3.60
CA LEU A 390 16.80 5.95 2.84
C LEU A 390 17.93 6.85 3.38
N ALA A 391 17.67 8.15 3.55
CA ALA A 391 18.65 9.10 4.06
C ALA A 391 19.11 8.75 5.49
N ALA A 392 18.15 8.46 6.38
CA ALA A 392 18.42 8.08 7.76
C ALA A 392 19.23 6.78 7.85
N SER A 393 18.91 5.78 7.02
CA SER A 393 19.61 4.49 7.01
C SER A 393 21.05 4.63 6.50
N LEU A 394 21.27 5.42 5.44
CA LEU A 394 22.62 5.71 4.93
C LEU A 394 23.46 6.51 5.94
N ALA A 395 22.86 7.48 6.62
CA ALA A 395 23.53 8.25 7.67
C ALA A 395 23.92 7.36 8.85
N LEU A 396 23.01 6.48 9.29
CA LEU A 396 23.29 5.51 10.35
C LEU A 396 24.39 4.52 9.93
N ALA A 397 24.34 4.00 8.71
CA ALA A 397 25.36 3.11 8.17
C ALA A 397 26.74 3.78 8.14
N PHE A 398 26.83 5.04 7.72
CA PHE A 398 28.07 5.82 7.76
C PHE A 398 28.61 5.97 9.18
N LEU A 399 27.76 6.29 10.16
CA LEU A 399 28.17 6.41 11.56
C LEU A 399 28.69 5.09 12.13
N VAL A 400 28.00 3.97 11.86
CA VAL A 400 28.44 2.64 12.30
C VAL A 400 29.77 2.25 11.65
N LEU A 401 29.93 2.48 10.35
CA LEU A 401 31.18 2.24 9.62
C LEU A 401 32.32 3.10 10.18
N LEU A 402 32.07 4.37 10.47
CA LEU A 402 33.07 5.28 11.01
C LEU A 402 33.54 4.84 12.41
N ILE A 403 32.61 4.41 13.27
CA ILE A 403 32.94 3.91 14.61
C ILE A 403 33.70 2.57 14.52
N SER A 404 33.29 1.68 13.61
CA SER A 404 33.89 0.36 13.48
C SER A 404 35.27 0.39 12.83
N THR A 405 35.45 1.16 11.77
CA THR A 405 36.71 1.20 10.99
C THR A 405 37.69 2.23 11.51
N ARG A 406 37.21 3.28 12.22
CA ARG A 406 37.99 4.47 12.62
C ARG A 406 38.72 5.18 11.47
N ASP A 407 38.34 4.90 10.23
CA ASP A 407 38.90 5.50 9.03
C ASP A 407 37.79 6.21 8.24
N LEU A 408 37.93 7.53 8.11
CA LEU A 408 36.96 8.36 7.41
C LEU A 408 36.89 8.05 5.91
N VAL A 409 38.04 7.75 5.28
CA VAL A 409 38.12 7.46 3.84
C VAL A 409 37.43 6.14 3.54
N VAL A 410 37.76 5.09 4.29
CA VAL A 410 37.13 3.77 4.13
C VAL A 410 35.63 3.85 4.39
N SER A 411 35.20 4.61 5.40
CA SER A 411 33.78 4.79 5.72
C SER A 411 33.02 5.51 4.60
N VAL A 412 33.56 6.60 4.06
CA VAL A 412 32.93 7.32 2.93
C VAL A 412 32.84 6.43 1.68
N LEU A 413 33.90 5.68 1.37
CA LEU A 413 33.92 4.77 0.23
C LEU A 413 32.90 3.64 0.39
N ALA A 414 32.82 3.04 1.58
CA ALA A 414 31.86 1.99 1.90
C ALA A 414 30.41 2.51 1.82
N THR A 415 30.10 3.67 2.40
CA THR A 415 28.76 4.27 2.30
C THR A 415 28.40 4.66 0.86
N THR A 416 29.35 5.19 0.09
CA THR A 416 29.13 5.50 -1.34
C THR A 416 28.83 4.22 -2.13
N SER A 417 29.51 3.11 -1.82
CA SER A 417 29.24 1.80 -2.40
C SER A 417 27.80 1.33 -2.08
N ILE A 418 27.36 1.43 -0.83
CA ILE A 418 25.97 1.12 -0.43
C ILE A 418 24.97 1.96 -1.24
N GLY A 419 25.18 3.27 -1.32
CA GLY A 419 24.33 4.17 -2.11
C GLY A 419 24.28 3.79 -3.59
N SER A 420 25.41 3.34 -4.16
CA SER A 420 25.49 2.88 -5.55
C SER A 420 24.67 1.62 -5.82
N VAL A 421 24.64 0.67 -4.87
CA VAL A 421 23.82 -0.54 -4.97
C VAL A 421 22.35 -0.17 -4.99
N VAL A 422 21.93 0.70 -4.07
CA VAL A 422 20.54 1.20 -3.99
C VAL A 422 20.15 1.92 -5.29
N ALA A 423 20.99 2.84 -5.77
CA ALA A 423 20.75 3.55 -7.02
C ALA A 423 20.63 2.59 -8.21
N THR A 424 21.47 1.55 -8.27
CA THR A 424 21.44 0.54 -9.34
C THR A 424 20.15 -0.25 -9.34
N VAL A 425 19.69 -0.71 -8.18
CA VAL A 425 18.43 -1.46 -8.07
C VAL A 425 17.23 -0.57 -8.43
N LEU A 426 17.19 0.65 -7.91
CA LEU A 426 16.13 1.61 -8.23
C LEU A 426 16.14 2.04 -9.71
N GLY A 427 17.32 2.25 -10.29
CA GLY A 427 17.49 2.60 -11.70
C GLY A 427 17.09 1.46 -12.64
N THR A 428 17.45 0.22 -12.31
CA THR A 428 17.03 -0.96 -13.09
C THR A 428 15.52 -1.20 -13.01
N MET A 429 14.88 -0.95 -11.86
CA MET A 429 13.42 -0.96 -11.76
C MET A 429 12.77 0.03 -12.72
N GLN A 430 13.31 1.24 -12.85
CA GLN A 430 12.81 2.22 -13.83
C GLN A 430 12.98 1.72 -15.28
N LEU A 431 14.11 1.07 -15.61
CA LEU A 431 14.34 0.50 -16.94
C LEU A 431 13.36 -0.64 -17.27
N LEU A 432 13.00 -1.44 -16.26
CA LEU A 432 11.97 -2.48 -16.37
C LEU A 432 10.54 -1.91 -16.37
N GLY A 433 10.41 -0.59 -16.22
CA GLY A 433 9.13 0.11 -16.19
C GLY A 433 8.31 -0.13 -14.93
N TRP A 434 8.94 -0.59 -13.85
CA TRP A 434 8.25 -0.82 -12.58
C TRP A 434 7.83 0.49 -11.93
N SER A 435 6.66 0.47 -11.29
CA SER A 435 6.11 1.62 -10.59
C SER A 435 6.54 1.66 -9.12
N PHE A 436 6.73 2.87 -8.56
CA PHE A 436 7.05 3.02 -7.14
C PHE A 436 5.82 2.83 -6.24
N GLY A 437 5.56 1.57 -5.87
CA GLY A 437 4.48 1.23 -4.93
C GLY A 437 4.95 1.05 -3.48
N ILE A 438 4.01 0.70 -2.61
CA ILE A 438 4.25 0.36 -1.19
C ILE A 438 5.28 -0.77 -1.07
N THR A 439 5.16 -1.82 -1.89
CA THR A 439 6.11 -2.95 -1.90
C THR A 439 7.53 -2.51 -2.23
N VAL A 440 7.70 -1.67 -3.25
CA VAL A 440 9.02 -1.17 -3.66
C VAL A 440 9.64 -0.31 -2.56
N SER A 441 8.84 0.50 -1.85
CA SER A 441 9.30 1.28 -0.69
C SER A 441 9.84 0.39 0.43
N ILE A 442 9.12 -0.67 0.81
CA ILE A 442 9.57 -1.64 1.82
C ILE A 442 10.84 -2.37 1.35
N CYS A 443 10.85 -2.88 0.12
CA CYS A 443 12.02 -3.55 -0.46
C CYS A 443 13.24 -2.63 -0.52
N THR A 444 13.06 -1.34 -0.80
CA THR A 444 14.15 -0.35 -0.81
C THR A 444 14.76 -0.20 0.58
N THR A 445 13.93 -0.17 1.63
CA THR A 445 14.42 -0.10 3.02
C THR A 445 15.21 -1.35 3.39
N VAL A 446 14.70 -2.54 3.03
CA VAL A 446 15.40 -3.82 3.26
C VAL A 446 16.71 -3.91 2.47
N LEU A 447 16.72 -3.42 1.23
CA LEU A 447 17.89 -3.41 0.36
C LEU A 447 19.07 -2.65 0.98
N VAL A 448 18.80 -1.51 1.62
CA VAL A 448 19.85 -0.74 2.32
C VAL A 448 20.49 -1.60 3.41
N GLY A 449 19.68 -2.28 4.24
CA GLY A 449 20.17 -3.17 5.29
C GLY A 449 21.03 -4.31 4.76
N LEU A 450 20.55 -5.02 3.74
CA LEU A 450 21.31 -6.12 3.10
C LEU A 450 22.61 -5.67 2.44
N SER A 451 22.68 -4.41 1.99
CA SER A 451 23.88 -3.85 1.34
C SER A 451 24.98 -3.48 2.35
N VAL A 452 24.61 -3.17 3.60
CA VAL A 452 25.55 -2.80 4.66
C VAL A 452 26.38 -4.00 5.09
N ASP A 453 25.78 -5.19 5.21
CA ASP A 453 26.46 -6.38 5.74
C ASP A 453 27.76 -6.70 4.99
N TYR A 454 27.69 -6.76 3.64
CA TYR A 454 28.86 -7.08 2.82
C TYR A 454 29.92 -5.98 2.87
N THR A 455 29.51 -4.72 2.81
CA THR A 455 30.45 -3.58 2.76
C THR A 455 31.19 -3.38 4.08
N VAL A 456 30.51 -3.59 5.23
CA VAL A 456 31.13 -3.54 6.56
C VAL A 456 32.18 -4.63 6.72
N HIS A 457 31.88 -5.87 6.33
CA HIS A 457 32.84 -6.99 6.48
C HIS A 457 34.12 -6.76 5.67
N ILE A 458 34.01 -6.27 4.43
CA ILE A 458 35.17 -5.96 3.60
C ILE A 458 35.93 -4.76 4.16
N ALA A 459 35.23 -3.70 4.57
CA ALA A 459 35.86 -2.52 5.14
C ALA A 459 36.68 -2.86 6.38
N ASN A 460 36.11 -3.67 7.29
CA ASN A 460 36.81 -4.11 8.49
C ASN A 460 37.99 -5.03 8.17
N ALA A 461 37.83 -5.97 7.24
CA ALA A 461 38.93 -6.84 6.80
C ALA A 461 40.08 -6.03 6.18
N TYR A 462 39.78 -4.99 5.40
CA TYR A 462 40.76 -4.10 4.80
C TYR A 462 41.56 -3.33 5.86
N VAL A 463 40.88 -2.70 6.83
CA VAL A 463 41.54 -1.95 7.92
C VAL A 463 42.43 -2.87 8.76
N ASN A 464 41.92 -4.04 9.17
CA ASN A 464 42.67 -4.99 9.99
C ASN A 464 43.88 -5.59 9.25
N SER A 465 43.82 -5.68 7.92
CA SER A 465 44.98 -6.15 7.12
C SER A 465 46.14 -5.14 7.09
N GLY A 466 45.85 -3.85 7.24
CA GLY A 466 46.85 -2.79 7.31
C GLY A 466 47.61 -2.75 8.63
N GLU A 467 46.98 -3.14 9.74
CA GLU A 467 47.61 -3.15 11.08
C GLU A 467 48.66 -4.25 11.26
N VAL A 468 48.58 -5.35 10.51
CA VAL A 468 49.51 -6.51 10.63
C VAL A 468 50.78 -6.32 9.80
N GLY A 469 50.80 -5.37 8.86
CA GLY A 469 51.94 -5.09 7.98
C GLY A 469 52.80 -3.88 8.36
N GLY A 470 52.53 -3.23 9.49
CA GLY A 470 53.20 -2.02 9.99
C GLY A 470 54.27 -2.29 11.04
#